data_AF-A0A5R9NXD4-F1
#
_entry.id   AF-A0A5R9NXD4-F1
#
_cell.length_a   1.000
_cell.length_b   1.000
_cell.length_c   1.000
_cell.angle_alpha   90.00
_cell.angle_beta   90.00
_cell.angle_gamma   90.00
#
_symmetry.space_group_name_H-M   'P 1'
#
loop_
_entity.id
_entity.type
_entity.pdbx_description
1 polymer ?
#
loop_
_entity_poly.entity_id
_entity_poly.type
_entity_poly.pdbx_seq_one_letter_code
_entity_poly.pdbx_strand_id
1 'polypeptide(L)'
;MIIDEIAVTAMFVHETINRMLEMQSADHPIHAWRKKLSGVETRYQSIGMAVQIDAVWNSLAESEIDAILFEEVFVPKMLEQMDFSVADLENSPKFKYGGKGAQEYTRQHLLTARNG
;
A
#
# COMPACT_ATOMS: atom_id res chain seq x y z
N MET A 1 -2.94 5.58 -20.66
CA MET A 1 -3.99 4.96 -19.83
C MET A 1 -3.41 4.64 -18.44
N ILE A 2 -2.78 5.62 -17.80
CA ILE A 2 -2.11 5.47 -16.48
C ILE A 2 -3.10 5.79 -15.34
N ILE A 3 -4.15 6.56 -15.64
CA ILE A 3 -5.17 6.97 -14.68
C ILE A 3 -6.05 5.78 -14.24
N ASP A 4 -6.30 4.82 -15.15
CA ASP A 4 -7.15 3.67 -14.86
C ASP A 4 -6.45 2.65 -13.94
N GLU A 5 -5.15 2.41 -14.14
CA GLU A 5 -4.34 1.51 -13.31
C GLU A 5 -4.20 2.05 -11.87
N ILE A 6 -3.89 3.34 -11.72
CA ILE A 6 -3.80 3.99 -10.39
C ILE A 6 -5.15 3.95 -9.67
N ALA A 7 -6.27 4.10 -10.39
CA ALA A 7 -7.59 4.03 -9.78
C ALA A 7 -7.89 2.62 -9.25
N VAL A 8 -7.51 1.58 -9.99
CA VAL A 8 -7.64 0.18 -9.57
C VAL A 8 -6.76 -0.10 -8.34
N THR A 9 -5.48 0.29 -8.36
CA THR A 9 -4.62 0.16 -7.18
C THR A 9 -5.16 0.93 -5.97
N ALA A 10 -5.70 2.14 -6.18
CA ALA A 10 -6.30 2.94 -5.10
C ALA A 10 -7.55 2.28 -4.49
N MET A 11 -8.35 1.57 -5.30
CA MET A 11 -9.46 0.76 -4.79
C MET A 11 -8.94 -0.37 -3.89
N PHE A 12 -7.94 -1.14 -4.34
CA PHE A 12 -7.36 -2.21 -3.53
C PHE A 12 -6.75 -1.67 -2.24
N VAL A 13 -5.98 -0.57 -2.32
CA VAL A 13 -5.44 0.10 -1.13
C VAL A 13 -6.55 0.47 -0.15
N HIS A 14 -7.65 1.03 -0.63
CA HIS A 14 -8.77 1.43 0.22
C HIS A 14 -9.41 0.20 0.92
N GLU A 15 -9.66 -0.86 0.17
CA GLU A 15 -10.21 -2.11 0.70
C GLU A 15 -9.29 -2.76 1.73
N THR A 16 -7.98 -2.84 1.42
CA THR A 16 -6.99 -3.41 2.33
C THR A 16 -6.86 -2.59 3.61
N ILE A 17 -6.92 -1.25 3.53
CA ILE A 17 -6.93 -0.39 4.72
C ILE A 17 -8.13 -0.69 5.62
N ASN A 18 -9.32 -0.87 5.04
CA ASN A 18 -10.51 -1.21 5.83
C ASN A 18 -10.34 -2.57 6.53
N ARG A 19 -9.78 -3.58 5.84
CA ARG A 19 -9.42 -4.87 6.46
C ARG A 19 -8.37 -4.70 7.56
N MET A 20 -7.33 -3.89 7.34
CA MET A 20 -6.30 -3.61 8.34
C MET A 20 -6.88 -2.92 9.57
N LEU A 21 -7.85 -2.02 9.44
CA LEU A 21 -8.52 -1.38 10.57
C LEU A 21 -9.26 -2.41 11.45
N GLU A 22 -9.80 -3.47 10.85
CA GLU A 22 -10.48 -4.54 11.58
C GLU A 22 -9.49 -5.50 12.27
N MET A 23 -8.31 -5.71 11.67
CA MET A 23 -7.32 -6.69 12.12
C MET A 23 -6.25 -6.13 13.07
N GLN A 24 -5.89 -4.85 12.93
CA GLN A 24 -4.82 -4.23 13.70
C GLN A 24 -5.32 -3.80 15.08
N SER A 25 -4.42 -3.88 16.07
CA SER A 25 -4.70 -3.41 17.43
C SER A 25 -5.06 -1.93 17.46
N ALA A 26 -5.87 -1.51 18.43
CA ALA A 26 -6.43 -0.15 18.50
C ALA A 26 -5.36 0.96 18.64
N ASP A 27 -4.17 0.62 19.12
CA ASP A 27 -2.99 1.49 19.23
C ASP A 27 -2.15 1.55 17.95
N HIS A 28 -2.47 0.74 16.94
CA HIS A 28 -1.76 0.77 15.65
C HIS A 28 -1.93 2.16 14.98
N PRO A 29 -0.85 2.77 14.43
CA PRO A 29 -0.89 4.12 13.85
C PRO A 29 -1.95 4.36 12.77
N ILE A 30 -2.39 3.29 12.07
CA ILE A 30 -3.47 3.37 11.07
C ILE A 30 -4.79 3.89 11.66
N HIS A 31 -5.11 3.56 12.92
CA HIS A 31 -6.32 4.02 13.60
C HIS A 31 -6.23 5.52 13.90
N ALA A 32 -5.08 5.97 14.39
CA ALA A 32 -4.83 7.38 14.66
C ALA A 32 -4.89 8.22 13.37
N TRP A 33 -4.32 7.70 12.28
CA TRP A 33 -4.44 8.31 10.95
C TRP A 33 -5.89 8.35 10.46
N ARG A 34 -6.61 7.22 10.49
CA ARG A 34 -7.98 7.11 9.98
C ARG A 34 -8.95 8.05 10.69
N LYS A 35 -8.77 8.29 12.00
CA LYS A 35 -9.61 9.22 12.80
C LYS A 35 -9.50 10.69 12.36
N LYS A 36 -8.40 11.08 11.70
CA LYS A 36 -8.21 12.45 11.20
C LYS A 36 -8.96 12.71 9.90
N LEU A 37 -9.53 11.68 9.27
CA LEU A 37 -10.04 11.73 7.91
C LEU A 37 -11.53 11.34 7.82
N SER A 38 -12.25 12.02 6.95
CA SER A 38 -13.54 11.58 6.42
C SER A 38 -13.38 10.40 5.46
N GLY A 39 -14.50 9.78 5.06
CA GLY A 39 -14.48 8.72 4.03
C GLY A 39 -13.95 9.21 2.68
N VAL A 40 -14.23 10.46 2.30
CA VAL A 40 -13.76 11.05 1.04
C VAL A 40 -12.26 11.33 1.12
N GLU A 41 -11.78 11.94 2.20
CA GLU A 41 -10.35 12.17 2.39
C GLU A 41 -9.57 10.86 2.43
N THR A 42 -10.12 9.82 3.07
CA THR A 42 -9.50 8.49 3.05
C THR A 42 -9.30 7.98 1.62
N ARG A 43 -10.28 8.15 0.73
CA ARG A 43 -10.15 7.75 -0.68
C ARG A 43 -9.09 8.57 -1.43
N TYR A 44 -9.01 9.88 -1.20
CA TYR A 44 -7.96 10.71 -1.77
C TYR A 44 -6.57 10.30 -1.29
N GLN A 45 -6.44 10.01 0.00
CA GLN A 45 -5.19 9.53 0.56
C GLN A 45 -4.80 8.15 -0.01
N SER A 46 -5.77 7.27 -0.29
CA SER A 46 -5.54 6.00 -0.99
C SER A 46 -4.94 6.18 -2.39
N ILE A 47 -5.28 7.25 -3.11
CA ILE A 47 -4.65 7.57 -4.40
C ILE A 47 -3.16 7.90 -4.22
N GLY A 48 -2.82 8.72 -3.20
CA GLY A 48 -1.43 9.06 -2.90
C GLY A 48 -0.58 7.84 -2.51
N MET A 49 -1.18 6.87 -1.82
CA MET A 49 -0.53 5.58 -1.52
C MET A 49 -0.41 4.71 -2.78
N ALA A 50 -1.45 4.63 -3.60
CA ALA A 50 -1.45 3.86 -4.85
C ALA A 50 -0.33 4.29 -5.80
N VAL A 51 -0.10 5.59 -5.97
CA VAL A 51 1.00 6.11 -6.81
C VAL A 51 2.36 5.60 -6.34
N GLN A 52 2.59 5.53 -5.03
CA GLN A 52 3.84 5.02 -4.47
C GLN A 52 3.96 3.49 -4.66
N ILE A 53 2.86 2.77 -4.49
CA ILE A 53 2.79 1.31 -4.64
C ILE A 53 3.00 0.90 -6.10
N ASP A 54 2.35 1.58 -7.05
CA ASP A 54 2.54 1.35 -8.48
C ASP A 54 3.97 1.65 -8.92
N ALA A 55 4.60 2.68 -8.34
CA ALA A 55 6.01 2.96 -8.61
C ALA A 55 6.94 1.83 -8.14
N VAL A 56 6.60 1.16 -7.04
CA VAL A 56 7.32 -0.05 -6.60
C VAL A 56 7.00 -1.21 -7.54
N TRP A 57 5.73 -1.44 -7.86
CA TRP A 57 5.31 -2.51 -8.76
C TRP A 57 6.01 -2.45 -10.11
N ASN A 58 5.96 -1.29 -10.77
CA ASN A 58 6.56 -1.05 -12.10
C ASN A 58 8.09 -1.12 -12.09
N SER A 59 8.72 -1.08 -10.91
CA SER A 59 10.17 -1.25 -10.78
C SER A 59 10.62 -2.71 -10.60
N LEU A 60 9.66 -3.61 -10.41
CA LEU A 60 9.88 -5.05 -10.46
C LEU A 60 9.79 -5.46 -11.95
N ALA A 61 10.69 -6.34 -12.41
CA ALA A 61 10.73 -6.70 -13.82
C ALA A 61 9.38 -7.31 -14.26
N GLU A 62 8.93 -7.03 -15.49
CA GLU A 62 7.59 -7.31 -16.05
C GLU A 62 7.12 -8.79 -15.95
N SER A 63 7.96 -9.73 -15.51
CA SER A 63 7.70 -11.18 -15.53
C SER A 63 7.58 -11.84 -14.14
N GLU A 64 7.53 -11.12 -13.02
CA GLU A 64 7.72 -11.76 -11.71
C GLU A 64 6.46 -11.96 -10.86
N ILE A 65 5.31 -11.35 -11.19
CA ILE A 65 4.14 -11.39 -10.31
C ILE A 65 2.83 -11.33 -11.12
N ASP A 66 1.92 -12.27 -10.88
CA ASP A 66 0.58 -12.25 -11.49
C ASP A 66 -0.36 -11.26 -10.76
N ALA A 67 -1.49 -10.92 -11.39
CA ALA A 67 -2.44 -9.95 -10.83
C ALA A 67 -3.09 -10.43 -9.51
N ILE A 68 -3.24 -11.75 -9.30
CA ILE A 68 -3.80 -12.29 -8.06
C ILE A 68 -2.85 -12.03 -6.90
N LEU A 69 -1.55 -12.26 -7.11
CA LEU A 69 -0.49 -11.91 -6.16
C LEU A 69 -0.40 -10.40 -5.92
N PHE A 70 -0.74 -9.56 -6.92
CA PHE A 70 -0.80 -8.12 -6.71
C PHE A 70 -1.84 -7.74 -5.63
N GLU A 71 -3.06 -8.23 -5.81
CA GLU A 71 -4.21 -7.90 -4.97
C GLU A 71 -4.11 -8.52 -3.57
N GLU A 72 -3.81 -9.82 -3.50
CA GLU A 72 -3.88 -10.59 -2.25
C GLU A 72 -2.59 -10.50 -1.42
N VAL A 73 -1.45 -10.21 -2.05
CA VAL A 73 -0.14 -10.27 -1.39
C VAL A 73 0.60 -8.93 -1.45
N PHE A 74 0.79 -8.37 -2.64
CA PHE A 74 1.66 -7.22 -2.85
C PHE A 74 1.12 -5.95 -2.17
N VAL A 75 -0.14 -5.56 -2.44
CA VAL A 75 -0.73 -4.35 -1.85
C VAL A 75 -0.74 -4.39 -0.31
N PRO A 76 -1.22 -5.48 0.35
CA PRO A 76 -1.11 -5.61 1.80
C PRO A 76 0.31 -5.47 2.33
N LYS A 77 1.28 -6.11 1.68
CA LYS A 77 2.69 -6.05 2.09
C LYS A 77 3.27 -4.65 1.95
N MET A 78 2.86 -3.90 0.93
CA MET A 78 3.28 -2.51 0.78
C MET A 78 2.71 -1.62 1.87
N LEU A 79 1.45 -1.82 2.25
CA LEU A 79 0.82 -1.05 3.33
C LEU A 79 1.46 -1.32 4.70
N GLU A 80 1.94 -2.54 4.98
CA GLU A 80 2.73 -2.84 6.20
C GLU A 80 4.03 -2.00 6.30
N GLN A 81 4.63 -1.69 5.15
CA GLN A 81 5.86 -0.90 5.05
C GLN A 81 5.63 0.61 5.10
N MET A 82 4.37 1.06 5.06
CA MET A 82 4.04 2.48 5.14
C MET A 82 4.01 2.98 6.59
N ASP A 83 4.44 4.22 6.76
CA ASP A 83 4.37 4.97 8.01
C ASP A 83 3.10 5.83 8.03
N PHE A 84 2.11 5.37 8.78
CA PHE A 84 0.87 6.10 9.01
C PHE A 84 1.02 7.21 10.07
N SER A 85 2.10 7.22 10.85
CA SER A 85 2.29 8.20 11.94
C SER A 85 2.65 9.59 11.43
N VAL A 86 3.29 9.67 10.26
CA VAL A 86 3.75 10.92 9.62
C VAL A 86 2.74 11.52 8.65
N ALA A 87 1.59 10.87 8.45
CA ALA A 87 0.57 11.29 7.50
C ALA A 87 -0.40 12.33 8.09
N ASP A 88 -0.85 13.24 7.23
CA ASP A 88 -1.80 14.31 7.54
C ASP A 88 -2.82 14.51 6.39
N LEU A 89 -3.56 15.61 6.41
CA LEU A 89 -4.59 15.90 5.40
C LEU A 89 -4.00 16.18 4.01
N GLU A 90 -2.77 16.65 3.93
CA GLU A 90 -2.10 17.03 2.69
C GLU A 90 -1.14 15.93 2.21
N ASN A 91 -0.68 15.08 3.12
CA ASN A 91 0.35 14.07 2.86
C ASN A 91 -0.14 12.67 3.23
N SER A 92 -0.21 11.80 2.22
CA SER A 92 -0.51 10.39 2.42
C SER A 92 0.60 9.68 3.18
N PRO A 93 0.29 8.55 3.83
CA PRO A 93 1.31 7.63 4.34
C PRO A 93 2.39 7.35 3.30
N LYS A 94 3.64 7.27 3.76
CA LYS A 94 4.83 7.05 2.92
C LYS A 94 5.58 5.82 3.38
N PHE A 95 6.37 5.19 2.52
CA PHE A 95 7.22 4.07 2.93
C PHE A 95 8.24 4.50 4.01
N LYS A 96 8.30 3.76 5.12
CA LYS A 96 9.20 4.00 6.27
C LYS A 96 10.67 4.17 5.85
N TYR A 97 11.08 3.42 4.82
CA TYR A 97 12.46 3.40 4.29
C TYR A 97 12.55 3.87 2.83
N GLY A 98 11.54 4.61 2.37
CA GLY A 98 11.42 5.06 0.97
C GLY A 98 11.14 3.93 -0.03
N GLY A 99 10.94 4.30 -1.29
CA GLY A 99 10.57 3.35 -2.36
C GLY A 99 11.60 2.23 -2.58
N LYS A 100 12.90 2.51 -2.44
CA LYS A 100 13.95 1.47 -2.55
C LYS A 100 13.86 0.43 -1.43
N GLY A 101 13.56 0.86 -0.20
CA GLY A 101 13.37 -0.06 0.92
C GLY A 101 12.15 -0.95 0.72
N ALA A 102 11.06 -0.39 0.19
CA ALA A 102 9.87 -1.15 -0.17
C ALA A 102 10.14 -2.17 -1.28
N GLN A 103 10.88 -1.79 -2.33
CA GLN A 103 11.31 -2.71 -3.40
C GLN A 103 12.10 -3.90 -2.86
N GLU A 104 13.11 -3.64 -2.02
CA GLU A 104 13.94 -4.69 -1.45
C GLU A 104 13.14 -5.64 -0.56
N TYR A 105 12.30 -5.10 0.32
CA TYR A 105 11.39 -5.89 1.14
C TYR A 105 10.47 -6.77 0.29
N THR A 106 9.90 -6.21 -0.78
CA THR A 106 9.02 -6.95 -1.68
C THR A 106 9.76 -8.10 -2.37
N ARG A 107 10.95 -7.84 -2.92
CA ARG A 107 11.76 -8.88 -3.57
C ARG A 107 12.03 -10.04 -2.64
N GLN A 108 12.43 -9.77 -1.40
CA GLN A 108 12.66 -10.83 -0.41
C GLN A 108 11.42 -11.65 -0.11
N HIS A 109 10.25 -11.00 0.03
CA HIS A 109 8.98 -11.70 0.27
C HIS A 109 8.51 -12.52 -0.93
N LEU A 110 8.56 -11.98 -2.14
CA LEU A 110 8.14 -12.68 -3.35
C LEU A 110 9.07 -13.86 -3.68
N LEU A 111 10.38 -13.70 -3.49
CA LEU A 111 11.35 -14.79 -3.61
C LEU A 111 11.06 -15.92 -2.61
N THR A 112 10.52 -15.60 -1.43
CA THR A 112 10.16 -16.60 -0.42
C THR A 112 8.83 -17.29 -0.77
N ALA A 113 7.82 -16.52 -1.21
CA ALA A 113 6.51 -17.05 -1.62
C ALA A 113 6.56 -17.98 -2.84
N ARG A 114 7.59 -17.85 -3.69
CA ARG A 114 7.77 -18.66 -4.90
C ARG A 114 8.50 -20.00 -4.64
N ASN A 115 9.17 -20.14 -3.49
CA ASN A 115 10.02 -21.28 -3.14
C ASN A 115 9.50 -22.10 -1.95
N GLY A 116 8.37 -21.71 -1.37
CA GLY A 116 7.66 -22.45 -0.31
C GLY A 116 6.34 -23.00 -0.82
#